data_AF-A0A2S5KEY1-F1
#
_entry.id   AF-A0A2S5KEY1-F1
#
_cell.length_a   1.000
_cell.length_b   1.000
_cell.length_c   1.000
_cell.angle_alpha   90.00
_cell.angle_beta   90.00
_cell.angle_gamma   90.00
#
_symmetry.space_group_name_H-M   'P 1'
#
loop_
_entity.id
_entity.type
_entity.pdbx_description
1 polymer ?
#
loop_
_entity_poly.entity_id
_entity_poly.type
_entity_poly.pdbx_seq_one_letter_code
_entity_poly.pdbx_strand_id
1 'polypeptide(L)'
;MQKKLSSKELVATGYQFAANLSSDTPLIDMAKMVSQLATQLDVALVAAGKAGKQRDAVLAENVVKGDVIERLIGQFSMAGYHAVQNSLNPAQSLLHDAMQAQKTPATDAMLNAVRAEGVEMFVAFNQQLAERYPTAMVSKSLEVMELNAEQFVIRLRAGTETTSSQYESLAKDGA
;
A
#
# COMPACT_ATOMS: atom_id res chain seq x y z
N MET A 1 28.14 -10.88 -15.81
CA MET A 1 27.19 -10.31 -14.83
C MET A 1 26.24 -9.39 -15.61
N GLN A 2 25.06 -9.87 -16.01
CA GLN A 2 24.08 -9.08 -16.77
C GLN A 2 23.45 -8.02 -15.85
N LYS A 3 23.54 -6.75 -16.25
CA LYS A 3 22.98 -5.61 -15.52
C LYS A 3 21.45 -5.74 -15.49
N LYS A 4 20.87 -5.85 -14.30
CA LYS A 4 19.42 -5.74 -14.08
C LYS A 4 19.00 -4.30 -14.40
N LEU A 5 18.16 -4.09 -15.41
CA LEU A 5 17.49 -2.80 -15.61
C LEU A 5 16.34 -2.67 -14.60
N SER A 6 16.13 -1.46 -14.07
CA SER A 6 14.95 -1.08 -13.30
C SER A 6 13.71 -0.94 -14.20
N SER A 7 12.51 -1.00 -13.63
CA SER A 7 11.25 -0.85 -14.39
C SER A 7 11.17 0.47 -15.16
N LYS A 8 11.74 1.56 -14.61
CA LYS A 8 11.82 2.86 -15.31
C LYS A 8 12.74 2.81 -16.52
N GLU A 9 13.88 2.14 -16.40
CA GLU A 9 14.82 1.98 -17.53
C GLU A 9 14.24 1.06 -18.61
N LEU A 10 13.49 0.02 -18.23
CA LEU A 10 12.78 -0.86 -19.16
C LEU A 10 11.69 -0.09 -19.95
N VAL A 11 10.89 0.72 -19.26
CA VAL A 11 9.87 1.57 -19.89
C VAL A 11 10.51 2.60 -20.82
N ALA A 12 11.58 3.27 -20.38
CA ALA A 12 12.33 4.21 -21.23
C ALA A 12 12.90 3.53 -22.49
N THR A 13 13.42 2.30 -22.33
CA THR A 13 13.92 1.50 -23.46
C THR A 13 12.78 1.10 -24.41
N GLY A 14 11.60 0.76 -23.88
CA GLY A 14 10.39 0.53 -24.68
C GLY A 14 9.90 1.76 -25.43
N TYR A 15 9.94 2.95 -24.82
CA TYR A 15 9.61 4.21 -25.48
C TYR A 15 10.62 4.58 -26.57
N GLN A 16 11.92 4.41 -26.32
CA GLN A 16 12.95 4.59 -27.35
C GLN A 16 12.79 3.60 -28.50
N PHE A 17 12.42 2.35 -28.20
CA PHE A 17 12.10 1.36 -29.23
C PHE A 17 10.92 1.80 -30.10
N ALA A 18 9.83 2.26 -29.51
CA ALA A 18 8.66 2.75 -30.24
C ALA A 18 8.98 4.00 -31.08
N ALA A 19 9.81 4.90 -30.57
CA ALA A 19 10.23 6.11 -31.28
C ALA A 19 11.14 5.81 -32.49
N ASN A 20 11.91 4.73 -32.43
CA ASN A 20 12.82 4.29 -33.51
C ASN A 20 12.12 3.41 -34.57
N LEU A 21 10.79 3.22 -34.47
CA LEU A 21 9.96 2.46 -35.41
C LEU A 21 9.28 3.43 -36.40
N SER A 22 10.07 4.12 -37.23
CA SER A 22 9.53 4.91 -38.35
C SER A 22 9.41 4.06 -39.62
N SER A 23 8.69 4.56 -40.64
CA SER A 23 8.51 3.89 -41.94
C SER A 23 9.82 3.57 -42.66
N ASP A 24 10.92 4.25 -42.32
CA ASP A 24 12.24 4.11 -42.97
C ASP A 24 13.20 3.20 -42.20
N THR A 25 12.76 2.61 -41.09
CA THR A 25 13.63 1.75 -40.27
C THR A 25 13.88 0.44 -41.02
N PRO A 26 15.14 0.05 -41.31
CA PRO A 26 15.41 -1.21 -41.98
C PRO A 26 14.87 -2.39 -41.18
N LEU A 27 14.24 -3.35 -41.87
CA LEU A 27 13.61 -4.53 -41.25
C LEU A 27 14.59 -5.30 -40.32
N ILE A 28 15.88 -5.33 -40.69
CA ILE A 28 16.93 -5.97 -39.90
C ILE A 28 17.21 -5.26 -38.57
N ASP A 29 17.08 -3.94 -38.53
CA ASP A 29 17.30 -3.15 -37.32
C ASP A 29 16.07 -3.19 -36.42
N MET A 30 14.86 -3.23 -37.00
CA MET A 30 13.64 -3.58 -36.25
C MET A 30 13.78 -4.95 -35.56
N ALA A 31 14.25 -5.98 -36.29
CA ALA A 31 14.44 -7.32 -35.74
C ALA A 31 15.46 -7.37 -34.59
N LYS A 32 16.57 -6.62 -34.70
CA LYS A 32 17.57 -6.49 -33.61
C LYS A 32 16.97 -5.81 -32.38
N MET A 33 16.25 -4.72 -32.56
CA MET A 33 15.66 -3.98 -31.44
C MET A 33 14.56 -4.80 -30.74
N VAL A 34 13.71 -5.51 -31.48
CA VAL A 34 12.73 -6.45 -30.92
C VAL A 34 13.43 -7.57 -30.14
N SER A 35 14.51 -8.14 -30.67
CA SER A 35 15.29 -9.19 -29.99
C SER A 35 15.94 -8.68 -28.70
N GLN A 36 16.45 -7.45 -28.70
CA GLN A 36 17.01 -6.81 -27.51
C GLN A 36 15.92 -6.55 -26.46
N LEU A 37 14.76 -6.03 -26.87
CA LEU A 37 13.63 -5.80 -25.97
C LEU A 37 13.10 -7.11 -25.37
N ALA A 38 12.95 -8.16 -26.18
CA ALA A 38 12.54 -9.48 -25.71
C ALA A 38 13.51 -10.03 -24.66
N THR A 39 14.81 -9.92 -24.91
CA THR A 39 15.85 -10.33 -23.94
C THR A 39 15.76 -9.53 -22.64
N GLN A 40 15.53 -8.21 -22.73
CA GLN A 40 15.38 -7.36 -21.55
C GLN A 40 14.11 -7.69 -20.74
N LEU A 41 13.00 -7.98 -21.44
CA LEU A 41 11.75 -8.40 -20.83
C LEU A 41 11.89 -9.74 -20.11
N ASP A 42 12.56 -10.72 -20.71
CA ASP A 42 12.82 -12.03 -20.09
C ASP A 42 13.62 -11.87 -18.78
N VAL A 43 14.68 -11.06 -18.81
CA VAL A 43 15.48 -10.76 -17.62
C VAL A 43 14.62 -10.06 -16.55
N ALA A 44 13.78 -9.09 -16.95
CA ALA A 44 12.88 -8.39 -16.04
C ALA A 44 11.82 -9.32 -15.42
N LEU A 45 11.27 -10.26 -16.20
CA LEU A 45 10.28 -11.22 -15.72
C LEU A 45 10.90 -12.19 -14.71
N VAL A 46 12.09 -12.72 -14.99
CA VAL A 46 12.84 -13.58 -14.05
C VAL A 46 13.19 -12.80 -12.78
N ALA A 47 13.60 -11.55 -12.92
CA ALA A 47 13.88 -10.67 -11.79
C ALA A 47 12.65 -10.43 -10.91
N ALA A 48 11.51 -10.12 -11.52
CA ALA A 48 10.24 -9.89 -10.83
C ALA A 48 9.76 -11.17 -10.12
N GLY A 49 9.84 -12.34 -10.78
CA GLY A 49 9.48 -13.61 -10.17
C GLY A 49 10.34 -13.97 -8.95
N LYS A 50 11.65 -13.71 -8.99
CA LYS A 50 12.54 -13.90 -7.83
C LYS A 50 12.19 -12.94 -6.69
N ALA A 51 11.95 -11.67 -7.00
CA ALA A 51 11.57 -10.67 -6.00
C ALA A 51 10.21 -11.00 -5.36
N GLY A 52 9.24 -11.48 -6.15
CA GLY A 52 7.96 -11.98 -5.67
C GLY A 52 8.12 -13.10 -4.65
N LYS A 53 8.88 -14.15 -4.99
CA LYS A 53 9.16 -15.26 -4.06
C LYS A 53 9.84 -14.81 -2.76
N GLN A 54 10.80 -13.90 -2.85
CA GLN A 54 11.49 -13.36 -1.66
C GLN A 54 10.54 -12.56 -0.78
N ARG A 55 9.71 -11.69 -1.39
CA ARG A 55 8.68 -10.94 -0.67
C ARG A 55 7.70 -11.87 0.03
N ASP A 56 7.20 -12.88 -0.68
CA ASP A 56 6.21 -13.81 -0.13
C ASP A 56 6.80 -14.63 1.04
N ALA A 57 8.08 -15.01 0.97
CA ALA A 57 8.80 -15.64 2.08
C ALA A 57 8.95 -14.70 3.30
N VAL A 58 9.34 -13.44 3.07
CA VAL A 58 9.46 -12.44 4.14
C VAL A 58 8.11 -12.16 4.80
N LEU A 59 7.03 -12.11 4.01
CA LEU A 59 5.67 -11.95 4.54
C LEU A 59 5.30 -13.14 5.46
N ALA A 60 5.55 -14.38 5.03
CA ALA A 60 5.30 -15.56 5.85
C ALA A 60 6.10 -15.54 7.17
N GLU A 61 7.38 -15.17 7.12
CA GLU A 61 8.19 -15.01 8.34
C GLU A 61 7.66 -13.91 9.27
N ASN A 62 7.21 -12.79 8.71
CA ASN A 62 6.71 -11.67 9.48
C ASN A 62 5.37 -12.00 10.17
N VAL A 63 4.51 -12.81 9.54
CA VAL A 63 3.30 -13.33 10.19
C VAL A 63 3.66 -14.13 11.43
N VAL A 64 4.58 -15.10 11.29
CA VAL A 64 5.03 -15.92 12.44
C VAL A 64 5.66 -15.07 13.55
N LYS A 65 6.48 -14.08 13.19
CA LYS A 65 7.06 -13.14 14.17
C LYS A 65 5.98 -12.30 14.85
N GLY A 66 4.96 -11.86 14.11
CA GLY A 66 3.78 -11.16 14.62
C GLY A 66 3.02 -11.97 15.67
N ASP A 67 2.73 -13.24 15.38
CA ASP A 67 2.04 -14.14 16.32
C ASP A 67 2.81 -14.32 17.64
N VAL A 68 4.14 -14.42 17.56
CA VAL A 68 5.00 -14.51 18.74
C VAL A 68 4.94 -13.20 19.55
N ILE A 69 5.01 -12.06 18.89
CA ILE A 69 4.92 -10.74 19.52
C ILE A 69 3.57 -10.56 20.22
N GLU A 70 2.46 -10.92 19.57
CA GLU A 70 1.12 -10.83 20.14
C GLU A 70 0.97 -11.67 21.41
N ARG A 71 1.46 -12.92 21.38
CA ARG A 71 1.45 -13.80 22.55
C ARG A 71 2.29 -13.24 23.70
N LEU A 72 3.46 -12.66 23.41
CA LEU A 72 4.30 -12.02 24.42
C LEU A 72 3.59 -10.83 25.06
N ILE A 73 3.01 -9.94 24.24
CA ILE A 73 2.20 -8.81 24.70
C ILE A 73 1.12 -9.30 25.65
N GLY A 74 0.33 -10.31 25.26
CA GLY A 74 -0.72 -10.89 26.09
C GLY A 74 -0.20 -11.42 27.44
N GLN A 75 0.91 -12.17 27.44
CA GLN A 75 1.48 -12.71 28.68
C GLN A 75 1.95 -11.64 29.66
N PHE A 76 2.63 -10.59 29.17
CA PHE A 76 3.07 -9.50 30.02
C PHE A 76 1.90 -8.67 30.56
N SER A 77 0.89 -8.42 29.73
CA SER A 77 -0.34 -7.74 30.16
C SER A 77 -1.09 -8.53 31.24
N MET A 78 -1.23 -9.86 31.08
CA MET A 78 -1.84 -10.73 32.09
C MET A 78 -1.06 -10.77 33.41
N ALA A 79 0.26 -10.57 33.35
CA ALA A 79 1.11 -10.46 34.53
C ALA A 79 1.06 -9.07 35.21
N GLY A 80 0.22 -8.15 34.71
CA GLY A 80 0.03 -6.81 35.28
C GLY A 80 1.01 -5.76 34.78
N TYR A 81 1.83 -6.07 33.77
CA TYR A 81 2.69 -5.08 33.13
C TYR A 81 1.90 -4.29 32.09
N HIS A 82 2.25 -3.02 31.93
CA HIS A 82 1.70 -2.13 30.91
C HIS A 82 2.84 -1.48 30.14
N ALA A 83 2.59 -1.17 28.87
CA ALA A 83 3.58 -0.57 27.99
C ALA A 83 3.96 0.83 28.48
N VAL A 84 5.24 1.03 28.79
CA VAL A 84 5.77 2.34 29.19
C VAL A 84 7.06 2.60 28.43
N GLN A 85 7.04 3.64 27.60
CA GLN A 85 8.21 4.07 26.84
C GLN A 85 9.32 4.51 27.80
N ASN A 86 10.55 4.05 27.56
CA ASN A 86 11.73 4.38 28.37
C ASN A 86 11.60 4.00 29.86
N SER A 87 10.80 2.96 30.19
CA SER A 87 10.72 2.48 31.56
C SER A 87 12.05 1.88 32.02
N LEU A 88 12.41 2.14 33.28
CA LEU A 88 13.50 1.42 33.95
C LEU A 88 13.14 -0.06 34.20
N ASN A 89 11.86 -0.40 34.15
CA ASN A 89 11.41 -1.78 34.19
C ASN A 89 11.56 -2.41 32.80
N PRO A 90 12.39 -3.46 32.64
CA PRO A 90 12.62 -4.08 31.34
C PRO A 90 11.35 -4.66 30.71
N ALA A 91 10.43 -5.22 31.50
CA ALA A 91 9.19 -5.80 30.99
C ALA A 91 8.27 -4.73 30.40
N GLN A 92 8.14 -3.57 31.05
CA GLN A 92 7.30 -2.47 30.55
C GLN A 92 7.91 -1.80 29.31
N SER A 93 9.24 -1.66 29.27
CA SER A 93 9.94 -1.12 28.10
C SER A 93 9.84 -2.07 26.90
N LEU A 94 10.06 -3.37 27.10
CA LEU A 94 9.92 -4.38 26.04
C LEU A 94 8.48 -4.48 25.54
N LEU A 95 7.49 -4.37 26.43
CA LEU A 95 6.08 -4.37 26.06
C LEU A 95 5.74 -3.18 25.16
N HIS A 96 6.29 -1.99 25.45
CA HIS A 96 6.17 -0.84 24.56
C HIS A 96 6.76 -1.12 23.18
N ASP A 97 8.00 -1.62 23.12
CA ASP A 97 8.68 -1.88 21.83
C ASP A 97 7.98 -2.96 21.02
N ALA A 98 7.46 -4.01 21.67
CA ALA A 98 6.65 -5.05 21.05
C ALA A 98 5.38 -4.49 20.41
N MET A 99 4.65 -3.62 21.13
CA MET A 99 3.46 -2.95 20.58
C MET A 99 3.80 -2.03 19.41
N GLN A 100 4.96 -1.35 19.43
CA GLN A 100 5.39 -0.54 18.29
C GLN A 100 5.77 -1.41 17.08
N ALA A 101 6.44 -2.54 17.31
CA ALA A 101 6.83 -3.48 16.26
C ALA A 101 5.62 -4.14 15.56
N GLN A 102 4.47 -4.22 16.25
CA GLN A 102 3.24 -4.73 15.66
C GLN A 102 2.61 -3.74 14.66
N LYS A 103 2.92 -2.44 14.75
CA LYS A 103 2.36 -1.43 13.84
C LYS A 103 2.89 -1.62 12.42
N THR A 104 1.98 -1.57 11.45
CA THR A 104 2.29 -1.75 10.02
C THR A 104 1.92 -0.51 9.21
N PRO A 105 2.61 0.63 9.38
CA PRO A 105 2.21 1.91 8.79
C PRO A 105 2.17 1.89 7.25
N ALA A 106 3.02 1.09 6.60
CA ALA A 106 2.98 0.92 5.15
C ALA A 106 1.72 0.17 4.68
N THR A 107 1.30 -0.86 5.42
CA THR A 107 0.06 -1.59 5.16
C THR A 107 -1.16 -0.70 5.41
N ASP A 108 -1.15 0.06 6.51
CA ASP A 108 -2.22 0.99 6.86
C ASP A 108 -2.37 2.09 5.80
N ALA A 109 -1.26 2.66 5.35
CA ALA A 109 -1.26 3.66 4.27
C ALA A 109 -1.82 3.08 2.96
N MET A 110 -1.46 1.85 2.62
CA MET A 110 -1.98 1.19 1.41
C MET A 110 -3.49 0.90 1.52
N LEU A 111 -3.96 0.44 2.68
CA LEU A 111 -5.38 0.21 2.92
C LEU A 111 -6.17 1.53 2.89
N ASN A 112 -5.63 2.60 3.45
CA ASN A 112 -6.22 3.93 3.38
C ASN A 112 -6.25 4.50 1.95
N ALA A 113 -5.23 4.22 1.14
CA ALA A 113 -5.26 4.58 -0.29
C ALA A 113 -6.40 3.87 -1.02
N VAL A 114 -6.56 2.55 -0.82
CA VAL A 114 -7.68 1.78 -1.41
C VAL A 114 -9.04 2.30 -0.94
N ARG A 115 -9.18 2.63 0.35
CA ARG A 115 -10.40 3.24 0.89
C ARG A 115 -10.68 4.60 0.25
N ALA A 116 -9.66 5.43 0.10
CA ALA A 116 -9.79 6.74 -0.53
C ALA A 116 -10.25 6.61 -1.98
N GLU A 117 -9.64 5.71 -2.76
CA GLU A 117 -10.07 5.38 -4.12
C GLU A 117 -11.54 4.91 -4.15
N GLY A 118 -11.96 4.06 -3.21
CA GLY A 118 -13.34 3.63 -3.06
C GLY A 118 -14.33 4.78 -2.85
N VAL A 119 -13.96 5.75 -2.03
CA VAL A 119 -14.78 6.95 -1.75
C VAL A 119 -14.86 7.85 -2.98
N GLU A 120 -13.74 8.06 -3.68
CA GLU A 120 -13.69 8.83 -4.93
C GLU A 120 -14.58 8.20 -6.02
N MET A 121 -14.55 6.86 -6.16
CA MET A 121 -15.45 6.14 -7.06
C MET A 121 -16.92 6.32 -6.71
N PHE A 122 -17.26 6.31 -5.42
CA PHE A 122 -18.63 6.54 -4.96
C PHE A 122 -19.12 7.96 -5.26
N VAL A 123 -18.26 8.97 -5.06
CA VAL A 123 -18.56 10.36 -5.43
C VAL A 123 -18.82 10.48 -6.94
N ALA A 124 -17.94 9.92 -7.76
CA ALA A 124 -18.10 9.95 -9.21
C ALA A 124 -19.41 9.27 -9.69
N PHE A 125 -19.80 8.15 -9.07
CA PHE A 125 -21.07 7.50 -9.35
C PHE A 125 -22.27 8.40 -9.02
N ASN A 126 -22.23 9.09 -7.89
CA ASN A 126 -23.30 9.99 -7.45
C ASN A 126 -23.41 11.24 -8.32
N GLN A 127 -22.29 11.77 -8.83
CA GLN A 127 -22.27 12.85 -9.81
C GLN A 127 -23.02 12.46 -11.09
N GLN A 128 -22.80 11.24 -11.59
CA GLN A 128 -23.52 10.74 -12.77
C GLN A 128 -25.04 10.63 -12.53
N LEU A 129 -25.45 10.23 -11.32
CA LEU A 129 -26.88 10.21 -10.96
C LEU A 129 -27.48 11.62 -10.95
N ALA A 130 -26.72 12.62 -10.48
CA ALA A 130 -27.15 14.02 -10.47
C ALA A 130 -27.42 14.55 -11.88
N GLU A 131 -26.51 14.25 -12.81
CA GLU A 131 -26.65 14.59 -14.23
C GLU A 131 -27.87 13.90 -14.85
N ARG A 132 -28.12 12.64 -14.47
CA ARG A 132 -29.24 11.84 -14.96
C ARG A 132 -30.59 12.33 -14.44
N TYR A 133 -30.65 12.84 -13.21
CA TYR A 133 -31.87 13.27 -12.53
C TYR A 133 -31.71 14.68 -11.94
N PRO A 134 -31.68 15.73 -12.78
CA PRO A 134 -31.37 17.09 -12.34
C PRO A 134 -32.54 17.69 -11.57
N THR A 135 -32.50 17.55 -10.25
CA THR A 135 -33.45 18.21 -9.32
C THR A 135 -32.68 19.02 -8.28
N ALA A 136 -33.27 20.15 -7.85
CA ALA A 136 -32.65 21.02 -6.85
C ALA A 136 -32.38 20.30 -5.51
N MET A 137 -33.22 19.33 -5.15
CA MET A 137 -33.05 18.50 -3.96
C MET A 137 -31.82 17.58 -4.08
N VAL A 138 -31.67 16.88 -5.21
CA VAL A 138 -30.55 15.97 -5.46
C VAL A 138 -29.23 16.75 -5.50
N SER A 139 -29.18 17.87 -6.22
CA SER A 139 -27.99 18.71 -6.34
C SER A 139 -27.49 19.24 -4.98
N LYS A 140 -28.39 19.75 -4.13
CA LYS A 140 -27.99 20.29 -2.82
C LYS A 140 -27.58 19.21 -1.82
N SER A 141 -28.19 18.03 -1.89
CA SER A 141 -27.80 16.88 -1.06
C SER A 141 -26.42 16.32 -1.43
N LEU A 142 -26.06 16.40 -2.72
CA LEU A 142 -24.79 15.94 -3.23
C LEU A 142 -23.63 16.86 -2.87
N GLU A 143 -23.81 18.18 -2.95
CA GLU A 143 -22.77 19.16 -2.60
C GLU A 143 -22.21 18.91 -1.18
N VAL A 144 -23.08 18.70 -0.20
CA VAL A 144 -22.67 18.40 1.19
C VAL A 144 -21.98 17.04 1.29
N MET A 145 -22.46 16.04 0.52
CA MET A 145 -21.87 14.70 0.50
C MET A 145 -20.46 14.71 -0.11
N GLU A 146 -20.27 15.45 -1.20
CA GLU A 146 -18.97 15.61 -1.88
C GLU A 146 -17.96 16.27 -0.95
N LEU A 147 -18.31 17.39 -0.34
CA LEU A 147 -17.44 18.08 0.62
C LEU A 147 -17.02 17.15 1.77
N ASN A 148 -17.96 16.37 2.32
CA ASN A 148 -17.65 15.41 3.37
C ASN A 148 -16.75 14.27 2.89
N ALA A 149 -17.00 13.76 1.69
CA ALA A 149 -16.21 12.70 1.08
C ALA A 149 -14.77 13.15 0.77
N GLU A 150 -14.59 14.37 0.26
CA GLU A 150 -13.28 14.98 0.03
C GLU A 150 -12.48 15.12 1.33
N GLN A 151 -13.11 15.63 2.41
CA GLN A 151 -12.47 15.74 3.72
C GLN A 151 -12.11 14.35 4.29
N PHE A 152 -12.95 13.35 4.04
CA PHE A 152 -12.67 11.97 4.45
C PHE A 152 -11.47 11.38 3.68
N VAL A 153 -11.40 11.57 2.37
CA VAL A 153 -10.26 11.17 1.52
C VAL A 153 -8.96 11.83 1.98
N ILE A 154 -8.99 13.13 2.29
CA ILE A 154 -7.83 13.86 2.81
C ILE A 154 -7.34 13.22 4.12
N ARG A 155 -8.25 12.89 5.04
CA ARG A 155 -7.91 12.23 6.31
C ARG A 155 -7.33 10.83 6.14
N LEU A 156 -7.89 10.04 5.22
CA LEU A 156 -7.36 8.72 4.87
C LEU A 156 -5.93 8.82 4.33
N ARG A 157 -5.71 9.73 3.36
CA ARG A 157 -4.38 9.95 2.74
C ARG A 157 -3.36 10.52 3.71
N ALA A 158 -3.79 11.35 4.66
CA ALA A 158 -2.95 11.86 5.73
C ALA A 158 -2.66 10.82 6.84
N GLY A 159 -3.31 9.65 6.81
CA GLY A 159 -3.21 8.64 7.86
C GLY A 159 -3.79 9.07 9.20
N THR A 160 -4.63 10.11 9.23
CA THR A 160 -5.29 10.61 10.45
C THR A 160 -6.61 9.89 10.71
N GLU A 161 -7.18 9.26 9.68
CA GLU A 161 -8.09 8.14 9.78
C GLU A 161 -7.25 6.87 9.99
N THR A 162 -6.98 6.52 11.25
CA THR A 162 -6.37 5.24 11.57
C THR A 162 -7.47 4.21 11.73
N THR A 163 -7.29 3.01 11.16
CA THR A 163 -7.92 1.79 11.68
C THR A 163 -7.35 1.50 13.07
N SER A 164 -7.58 2.41 14.02
CA SER A 164 -7.10 2.34 15.39
C SER A 164 -7.78 1.19 16.15
N SER A 165 -8.83 0.60 15.57
CA SER A 165 -9.58 -0.52 16.16
C SER A 165 -8.74 -1.77 16.45
N GLN A 166 -7.63 -2.03 15.76
CA GLN A 166 -6.84 -3.25 16.01
C GLN A 166 -5.79 -3.10 17.12
N TYR A 167 -5.40 -1.87 17.46
CA TYR A 167 -4.41 -1.59 18.53
C TYR A 167 -5.04 -0.97 19.78
N GLU A 168 -6.22 -0.36 19.66
CA GLU A 168 -6.94 0.21 20.81
C GLU A 168 -7.61 -0.84 21.71
N SER A 169 -7.95 -2.02 21.19
CA SER A 169 -8.50 -3.12 21.99
C SER A 169 -7.49 -3.68 22.99
N LEU A 170 -6.19 -3.54 22.72
CA LEU A 170 -5.12 -3.96 23.64
C LEU A 170 -4.88 -2.99 24.81
N ALA A 171 -5.43 -1.77 24.74
CA ALA A 171 -5.21 -0.73 25.75
C ALA A 171 -6.41 -0.51 26.69
N LYS A 172 -7.61 -0.99 26.35
CA LYS A 172 -8.85 -0.64 27.06
C LYS A 172 -9.41 -1.74 27.98
N ASP A 173 -8.90 -2.97 27.92
CA ASP A 173 -9.39 -4.08 28.76
C ASP A 173 -8.59 -4.27 30.08
N GLY A 174 -7.83 -3.25 30.51
CA GLY A 174 -6.95 -3.32 31.69
C GLY A 174 -7.20 -2.26 32.78
N ALA A 175 -8.37 -1.62 32.80
CA ALA A 175 -8.75 -0.64 33.83
C ALA A 175 -9.96 -1.11 34.65
#